data_AF-A0A5A7Q226-F1
#
_entry.id   AF-A0A5A7Q226-F1
#
_cell.length_a   1.000
_cell.length_b   1.000
_cell.length_c   1.000
_cell.angle_alpha   90.00
_cell.angle_beta   90.00
_cell.angle_gamma   90.00
#
_symmetry.space_group_name_H-M   'P 1'
#
loop_
_entity.id
_entity.type
_entity.pdbx_description
1 polymer ?
#
loop_
_entity_poly.entity_id
_entity_poly.type
_entity_poly.pdbx_seq_one_letter_code
_entity_poly.pdbx_strand_id
1 'polypeptide(L)'
;MGCTSSIYLVGKKKRKIVPEVSMFVPFLRVPAQTDIHRTLGGLVPKDLANRINSLRNQISFVADHTGGTAISELIKALEEYLPLVIGLTKKGSLLCVVFIFVCRQLIASLIWASGLGGVQMERFGRLKSGNLCGKHMVRTTLDCMRDAVDLLLKAAGHLNFCVHDVIPRLPPDVKDKLPSDMQGSVLESILYQALAMGTEVQVGLAVQSQNATLSVKRRLACEQLSFFTKAYFCLSEADNGGARKKQLSFLKWKHLEAKAGAYYYHALILDKGTEPSSHVSAVCCFIAAQDLLAESNKACLTFCLAHPITRATPPWGAMKHFHKKIPDMASKKSQMYADLLDQENLQSLPHLPEFELSLKPDDYELPQLDPMWDFGNWKVPNPGQTTIKAHLNDDDDHHHHLFQLQT
;
A
#
# COMPACT_ATOMS: atom_id res chain seq x y z
N MET A 1 -18.40 -11.67 64.48
CA MET A 1 -19.22 -12.70 63.81
C MET A 1 -19.24 -12.36 62.33
N GLY A 2 -18.72 -13.26 61.48
CA GLY A 2 -18.55 -13.04 60.05
C GLY A 2 -19.72 -13.53 59.20
N CYS A 3 -19.65 -13.17 57.91
CA CYS A 3 -19.94 -13.94 56.68
C CYS A 3 -19.77 -12.94 55.50
N THR A 4 -18.73 -12.97 54.64
CA THR A 4 -18.54 -13.78 53.39
C THR A 4 -19.77 -13.74 52.47
N SER A 5 -19.75 -13.57 51.14
CA SER A 5 -18.78 -13.24 50.09
C SER A 5 -19.63 -13.14 48.80
N SER A 6 -19.33 -12.22 47.88
CA SER A 6 -19.52 -12.48 46.43
C SER A 6 -18.66 -11.53 45.63
N ILE A 7 -17.44 -11.98 45.33
CA ILE A 7 -16.53 -11.39 44.37
C ILE A 7 -17.03 -11.80 42.98
N TYR A 8 -17.66 -10.88 42.25
CA TYR A 8 -17.67 -10.99 40.79
C TYR A 8 -16.29 -10.56 40.30
N LEU A 9 -15.49 -11.56 39.92
CA LEU A 9 -14.25 -11.40 39.17
C LEU A 9 -14.53 -10.59 37.90
N VAL A 10 -14.24 -9.29 37.95
CA VAL A 10 -14.13 -8.45 36.75
C VAL A 10 -12.94 -8.99 35.96
N GLY A 11 -13.24 -9.88 35.00
CA GLY A 11 -12.29 -10.31 34.00
C GLY A 11 -11.68 -9.08 33.34
N LYS A 12 -10.36 -8.95 33.43
CA LYS A 12 -9.57 -7.92 32.74
C LYS A 12 -9.89 -8.02 31.24
N LYS A 13 -10.84 -7.21 30.74
CA LYS A 13 -11.01 -7.00 29.29
C LYS A 13 -9.68 -6.45 28.79
N LYS A 14 -8.91 -7.25 28.06
CA LYS A 14 -7.76 -6.77 27.27
C LYS A 14 -8.29 -5.58 26.45
N ARG A 15 -7.80 -4.37 26.72
CA ARG A 15 -8.13 -3.20 25.90
C ARG A 15 -7.76 -3.57 24.47
N LYS A 16 -8.75 -3.72 23.58
CA LYS A 16 -8.49 -3.93 22.16
C LYS A 16 -7.83 -2.66 21.64
N ILE A 17 -6.53 -2.73 21.35
CA ILE A 17 -5.78 -1.63 20.76
C ILE A 17 -6.26 -1.52 19.31
N VAL A 18 -6.93 -0.41 18.97
CA VAL A 18 -7.38 -0.16 17.59
C VAL A 18 -6.19 0.37 16.79
N PRO A 19 -5.79 -0.27 15.68
CA PRO A 19 -4.61 0.10 14.92
C PRO A 19 -4.79 1.47 14.25
N GLU A 20 -3.73 2.26 14.22
CA GLU A 20 -3.66 3.52 13.49
C GLU A 20 -3.13 3.27 12.08
N VAL A 21 -3.78 3.84 11.06
CA VAL A 21 -3.49 3.52 9.66
C VAL A 21 -3.35 4.81 8.85
N SER A 22 -2.16 5.03 8.29
CA SER A 22 -1.86 6.12 7.34
C SER A 22 -1.89 5.68 5.87
N MET A 23 -1.75 4.38 5.61
CA MET A 23 -1.87 3.77 4.29
C MET A 23 -2.67 2.47 4.38
N PHE A 24 -3.60 2.24 3.46
CA PHE A 24 -4.24 0.93 3.37
C PHE A 24 -3.24 -0.10 2.86
N VAL A 25 -2.90 -1.08 3.70
CA VAL A 25 -2.09 -2.22 3.30
C VAL A 25 -2.98 -3.46 3.31
N PRO A 26 -3.04 -4.23 2.21
CA PRO A 26 -3.73 -5.51 2.22
C PRO A 26 -3.14 -6.41 3.31
N PHE A 27 -4.00 -7.17 4.00
CA PHE A 27 -3.52 -8.08 5.04
C PHE A 27 -2.49 -9.05 4.48
N LEU A 28 -1.44 -9.24 5.28
CA LEU A 28 -0.44 -10.28 5.10
C LEU A 28 -1.18 -11.62 5.18
N ARG A 29 -1.23 -12.39 4.09
CA ARG A 29 -1.91 -13.70 4.10
C ARG A 29 -0.94 -14.76 4.60
N VAL A 30 -1.36 -15.70 5.42
CA VAL A 30 -0.48 -16.80 5.85
C VAL A 30 -0.73 -18.00 4.94
N PRO A 31 0.30 -18.67 4.38
CA PRO A 31 0.09 -19.91 3.64
C PRO A 31 -0.59 -20.94 4.57
N ALA A 32 -1.72 -21.56 4.19
CA ALA A 32 -2.30 -22.56 5.08
C ALA A 32 -1.37 -23.76 5.27
N GLN A 33 -1.43 -24.42 6.41
CA GLN A 33 -0.69 -25.66 6.65
C GLN A 33 -0.96 -26.68 5.52
N THR A 34 0.09 -27.09 4.82
CA THR A 34 0.01 -28.08 3.75
C THR A 34 1.15 -29.06 3.92
N ASP A 35 0.86 -30.35 3.73
CA ASP A 35 1.89 -31.37 3.63
C ASP A 35 2.64 -31.27 2.28
N ILE A 36 3.71 -30.47 2.29
CA ILE A 36 4.61 -30.28 1.15
C ILE A 36 5.31 -31.61 0.79
N HIS A 37 5.57 -32.47 1.77
CA HIS A 37 6.25 -33.74 1.52
C HIS A 37 5.36 -34.72 0.77
N ARG A 38 4.07 -34.80 1.13
CA ARG A 38 3.08 -35.55 0.35
C ARG A 38 2.91 -34.98 -1.06
N THR A 39 2.82 -33.65 -1.17
CA THR A 39 2.58 -32.98 -2.45
C THR A 39 3.75 -33.13 -3.43
N LEU A 40 4.97 -32.89 -2.97
CA LEU A 40 6.17 -32.87 -3.80
C LEU A 40 6.89 -34.21 -3.79
N GLY A 41 6.32 -35.23 -3.15
CA GLY A 41 6.86 -36.58 -3.06
C GLY A 41 7.14 -37.15 -4.45
N GLY A 42 8.41 -37.49 -4.71
CA GLY A 42 8.85 -38.01 -6.01
C GLY A 42 9.02 -36.97 -7.12
N LEU A 43 8.62 -35.71 -6.91
CA LEU A 43 8.78 -34.62 -7.88
C LEU A 43 10.07 -33.81 -7.68
N VAL A 44 10.54 -33.72 -6.43
CA VAL A 44 11.76 -33.00 -6.06
C VAL A 44 12.58 -33.77 -5.02
N PRO A 45 13.89 -33.53 -4.91
CA PRO A 45 14.71 -34.11 -3.86
C PRO A 45 14.18 -33.79 -2.46
N LYS A 46 14.32 -34.73 -1.53
CA LYS A 46 13.85 -34.59 -0.14
C LYS A 46 14.42 -33.33 0.53
N ASP A 47 15.68 -33.01 0.27
CA ASP A 47 16.36 -31.83 0.84
C ASP A 47 15.78 -30.52 0.32
N LEU A 48 15.40 -30.47 -0.96
CA LEU A 48 14.73 -29.33 -1.56
C LEU A 48 13.32 -29.14 -0.97
N ALA A 49 12.55 -30.23 -0.84
CA ALA A 49 11.24 -30.21 -0.17
C ALA A 49 11.35 -29.77 1.29
N ASN A 50 12.36 -30.24 2.03
CA ASN A 50 12.63 -29.83 3.42
C ASN A 50 12.91 -28.32 3.50
N ARG A 51 13.73 -27.78 2.58
CA ARG A 51 14.09 -26.36 2.58
C ARG A 51 12.89 -25.46 2.25
N ILE A 52 12.09 -25.83 1.24
CA ILE A 52 10.83 -25.16 0.90
C ILE A 52 9.89 -25.14 2.12
N ASN A 53 9.73 -26.28 2.79
CA ASN A 53 8.87 -26.40 3.97
C ASN A 53 9.37 -25.56 5.16
N SER A 54 10.69 -25.58 5.41
CA SER A 54 11.32 -24.78 6.46
C SER A 54 11.09 -23.27 6.27
N LEU A 55 11.35 -22.75 5.07
CA LEU A 55 11.15 -21.34 4.76
C LEU A 55 9.67 -20.94 4.81
N ARG A 56 8.78 -21.81 4.34
CA ARG A 56 7.33 -21.58 4.44
C ARG A 56 6.86 -21.49 5.90
N ASN A 57 7.36 -22.36 6.77
CA ASN A 57 7.08 -22.33 8.20
C ASN A 57 7.66 -21.08 8.86
N GLN A 58 8.86 -20.67 8.46
CA GLN A 58 9.47 -19.42 8.93
C GLN A 58 8.64 -18.19 8.52
N ILE A 59 8.23 -18.10 7.26
CA ILE A 59 7.36 -17.02 6.77
C ILE A 59 6.06 -16.97 7.57
N SER A 60 5.42 -18.13 7.77
CA SER A 60 4.17 -18.24 8.52
C SER A 60 4.36 -17.81 9.98
N PHE A 61 5.42 -18.30 10.62
CA PHE A 61 5.75 -17.98 12.00
C PHE A 61 6.00 -16.48 12.19
N VAL A 62 6.82 -15.87 11.32
CA VAL A 62 7.15 -14.44 11.39
C VAL A 62 5.89 -13.60 11.13
N ALA A 63 5.08 -13.97 10.15
CA ALA A 63 3.80 -13.32 9.83
C ALA A 63 2.83 -13.31 11.03
N ASP A 64 2.64 -14.46 11.68
CA ASP A 64 1.68 -14.62 12.78
C ASP A 64 2.14 -13.99 14.10
N HIS A 65 3.43 -14.15 14.45
CA HIS A 65 3.90 -13.86 15.81
C HIS A 65 4.40 -12.43 16.00
N THR A 66 4.82 -11.77 14.91
CA THR A 66 5.39 -10.42 15.00
C THR A 66 4.41 -9.33 14.62
N GLY A 67 3.26 -9.67 14.00
CA GLY A 67 2.31 -8.67 13.50
C GLY A 67 2.98 -7.63 12.60
N GLY A 68 4.07 -8.01 11.91
CA GLY A 68 4.89 -7.12 11.10
C GLY A 68 5.97 -6.34 11.85
N THR A 69 6.41 -6.72 13.05
CA THR A 69 7.55 -6.04 13.71
C THR A 69 8.92 -6.58 13.28
N ALA A 70 9.00 -7.79 12.71
CA ALA A 70 10.21 -8.39 12.16
C ALA A 70 10.17 -8.40 10.62
N ILE A 71 9.92 -7.22 10.04
CA ILE A 71 9.77 -7.05 8.59
C ILE A 71 11.05 -7.41 7.83
N SER A 72 12.22 -7.06 8.35
CA SER A 72 13.51 -7.42 7.75
C SER A 72 13.69 -8.92 7.59
N GLU A 73 13.32 -9.67 8.62
CA GLU A 73 13.38 -11.12 8.67
C GLU A 73 12.35 -11.75 7.72
N LEU A 74 11.17 -11.14 7.62
CA LEU A 74 10.13 -11.58 6.68
C LEU A 74 10.55 -11.35 5.23
N ILE A 75 11.10 -10.17 4.90
CA ILE A 75 11.61 -9.85 3.56
C ILE A 75 12.71 -10.84 3.18
N LYS A 76 13.69 -11.05 4.07
CA LYS A 76 14.77 -12.01 3.84
C LYS A 76 14.25 -13.43 3.60
N ALA A 77 13.30 -13.90 4.41
CA ALA A 77 12.72 -15.23 4.25
C ALA A 77 11.96 -15.37 2.91
N LEU A 78 11.26 -14.32 2.47
CA LEU A 78 10.57 -14.28 1.18
C LEU A 78 11.55 -14.26 0.00
N GLU A 79 12.64 -13.50 0.10
CA GLU A 79 13.71 -13.46 -0.90
C GLU A 79 14.43 -14.81 -1.05
N GLU A 80 14.64 -15.54 0.06
CA GLU A 80 15.22 -16.90 0.03
C GLU A 80 14.23 -17.96 -0.48
N TYR A 81 12.93 -17.77 -0.23
CA TYR A 81 11.87 -18.69 -0.65
C TYR A 81 11.58 -18.58 -2.15
N LEU A 82 11.67 -17.38 -2.71
CA LEU A 82 11.25 -17.09 -4.08
C LEU A 82 12.02 -17.90 -5.16
N PRO A 83 13.38 -17.97 -5.16
CA PRO A 83 14.16 -18.81 -6.09
C PRO A 83 13.78 -20.29 -6.07
N LEU A 84 13.45 -20.82 -4.89
CA LEU A 84 13.08 -22.22 -4.70
C LEU A 84 11.72 -22.52 -5.34
N VAL A 85 10.75 -21.62 -5.12
CA VAL A 85 9.41 -21.75 -5.68
C VAL A 85 9.41 -21.55 -7.18
N ILE A 86 10.19 -20.61 -7.72
CA ILE A 86 10.25 -20.39 -9.18
C ILE A 86 10.72 -21.68 -9.87
N GLY A 87 11.68 -22.42 -9.31
CA GLY A 87 12.13 -23.66 -9.92
C GLY A 87 11.08 -24.78 -9.96
N LEU A 88 10.09 -24.79 -9.04
CA LEU A 88 8.97 -25.74 -9.08
C LEU A 88 8.09 -25.58 -10.33
N THR A 89 8.28 -24.48 -11.07
CA THR A 89 7.25 -23.97 -11.96
C THR A 89 7.63 -23.98 -13.44
N LYS A 90 8.76 -24.62 -13.77
CA LYS A 90 9.17 -24.95 -15.15
C LYS A 90 8.13 -25.78 -15.95
N LYS A 91 6.97 -26.13 -15.38
CA LYS A 91 5.82 -26.81 -16.04
C LYS A 91 4.48 -26.03 -16.00
N GLY A 92 4.50 -24.70 -15.82
CA GLY A 92 3.56 -23.83 -16.53
C GLY A 92 2.22 -23.42 -15.91
N SER A 93 1.78 -23.87 -14.72
CA SER A 93 0.49 -23.39 -14.16
C SER A 93 0.48 -23.09 -12.65
N LEU A 94 1.38 -23.66 -11.85
CA LEU A 94 1.46 -23.40 -10.39
C LEU A 94 2.27 -22.13 -9.99
N LEU A 95 3.04 -21.54 -10.92
CA LEU A 95 3.97 -20.40 -10.66
C LEU A 95 3.27 -19.18 -10.09
N CYS A 96 2.15 -18.83 -10.72
CA CYS A 96 1.67 -17.47 -10.65
C CYS A 96 0.99 -17.16 -9.30
N VAL A 97 0.33 -18.14 -8.67
CA VAL A 97 -0.37 -17.93 -7.39
C VAL A 97 0.61 -17.77 -6.22
N VAL A 98 1.66 -18.60 -6.17
CA VAL A 98 2.70 -18.51 -5.12
C VAL A 98 3.55 -17.26 -5.32
N PHE A 99 3.83 -16.89 -6.56
CA PHE A 99 4.52 -15.64 -6.88
C PHE A 99 3.69 -14.41 -6.48
N ILE A 100 2.40 -14.34 -6.85
CA ILE A 100 1.50 -13.25 -6.44
C ILE A 100 1.42 -13.17 -4.91
N PHE A 101 1.38 -14.31 -4.22
CA PHE A 101 1.44 -14.37 -2.78
C PHE A 101 2.76 -13.79 -2.25
N VAL A 102 3.92 -14.31 -2.64
CA VAL A 102 5.24 -13.86 -2.16
C VAL A 102 5.45 -12.38 -2.45
N CYS A 103 5.14 -11.92 -3.67
CA CYS A 103 5.18 -10.52 -4.01
C CYS A 103 4.27 -9.71 -3.11
N ARG A 104 3.02 -10.10 -2.91
CA ARG A 104 2.12 -9.36 -2.01
C ARG A 104 2.66 -9.27 -0.58
N GLN A 105 3.30 -10.32 -0.09
CA GLN A 105 3.90 -10.30 1.25
C GLN A 105 5.09 -9.36 1.31
N LEU A 106 5.93 -9.36 0.27
CA LEU A 106 7.03 -8.41 0.12
C LEU A 106 6.49 -6.99 0.01
N ILE A 107 5.49 -6.75 -0.82
CA ILE A 107 4.82 -5.46 -1.03
C ILE A 107 4.20 -4.95 0.28
N ALA A 108 3.44 -5.79 0.99
CA ALA A 108 2.90 -5.43 2.29
C ALA A 108 4.07 -5.08 3.23
N SER A 109 5.08 -5.93 3.34
CA SER A 109 6.25 -5.68 4.20
C SER A 109 7.01 -4.41 3.84
N LEU A 110 7.22 -4.12 2.55
CA LEU A 110 7.88 -2.91 2.05
C LEU A 110 7.03 -1.67 2.33
N ILE A 111 5.71 -1.75 2.16
CA ILE A 111 4.79 -0.68 2.51
C ILE A 111 4.77 -0.46 4.03
N TRP A 112 4.75 -1.52 4.83
CA TRP A 112 4.84 -1.44 6.28
C TRP A 112 6.21 -0.90 6.74
N ALA A 113 7.31 -1.26 6.08
CA ALA A 113 8.67 -0.75 6.33
C ALA A 113 8.82 0.72 5.93
N SER A 114 8.18 1.12 4.82
CA SER A 114 8.03 2.53 4.44
C SER A 114 7.22 3.31 5.48
N GLY A 115 6.53 2.58 6.38
CA GLY A 115 5.73 3.00 7.51
C GLY A 115 6.05 4.39 8.03
N LEU A 116 5.46 5.35 7.35
CA LEU A 116 5.04 6.69 7.76
C LEU A 116 4.04 6.64 8.94
N GLY A 117 4.12 5.59 9.76
CA GLY A 117 3.37 5.38 10.97
C GLY A 117 3.96 6.25 12.07
N GLY A 118 3.09 6.97 12.77
CA GLY A 118 3.40 7.86 13.89
C GLY A 118 4.15 7.24 15.08
N VAL A 119 4.66 6.00 14.96
CA VAL A 119 5.47 5.36 15.99
C VAL A 119 6.96 5.73 15.88
N GLN A 120 7.51 5.97 14.68
CA GLN A 120 8.94 6.32 14.55
C GLN A 120 9.20 7.82 14.81
N MET A 121 8.38 8.70 14.23
CA MET A 121 8.55 10.16 14.37
C MET A 121 8.18 10.69 15.77
N GLU A 122 7.18 10.09 16.44
CA GLU A 122 6.75 10.56 17.77
C GLU A 122 7.56 9.91 18.92
N ARG A 123 8.16 8.73 18.73
CA ARG A 123 9.14 8.17 19.70
C ARG A 123 10.45 8.94 19.72
N PHE A 124 10.91 9.47 18.59
CA PHE A 124 12.07 10.37 18.58
C PHE A 124 11.80 11.70 19.31
N GLY A 125 10.53 12.13 19.38
CA GLY A 125 10.11 13.28 20.20
C GLY A 125 10.03 13.02 21.71
N ARG A 126 10.17 11.76 22.17
CA ARG A 126 10.06 11.39 23.59
C ARG A 126 11.34 10.83 24.22
N LEU A 127 12.50 10.89 23.55
CA LEU A 127 13.79 10.91 24.25
C LEU A 127 14.13 12.36 24.64
N LYS A 128 13.40 12.91 25.61
CA LYS A 128 13.91 14.02 26.43
C LYS A 128 14.88 13.41 27.46
N SER A 129 16.11 13.14 27.03
CA SER A 129 17.26 13.10 27.93
C SER A 129 18.52 13.28 27.10
N GLY A 130 19.27 14.34 27.43
CA GLY A 130 20.64 14.53 26.93
C GLY A 130 20.74 15.39 25.68
N ASN A 131 21.20 16.63 25.90
CA ASN A 131 21.68 17.55 24.88
C ASN A 131 22.53 16.84 23.82
N LEU A 132 22.11 16.93 22.55
CA LEU A 132 22.94 17.21 21.36
C LEU A 132 22.09 16.99 20.11
N CYS A 133 22.04 18.02 19.27
CA CYS A 133 21.85 17.92 17.81
C CYS A 133 20.46 18.16 17.19
N GLY A 134 20.05 19.44 17.15
CA GLY A 134 18.97 19.93 16.29
C GLY A 134 19.27 19.93 14.77
N LYS A 135 20.47 19.52 14.32
CA LYS A 135 20.84 19.44 12.89
C LYS A 135 20.93 18.02 12.33
N HIS A 136 21.30 17.02 13.14
CA HIS A 136 21.31 15.62 12.70
C HIS A 136 19.90 15.04 12.59
N MET A 137 18.96 15.48 13.44
CA MET A 137 17.57 14.98 13.46
C MET A 137 16.79 15.31 12.17
N VAL A 138 17.06 16.47 11.54
CA VAL A 138 16.41 16.85 10.26
C VAL A 138 17.01 16.09 9.07
N ARG A 139 18.31 15.77 9.12
CA ARG A 139 18.97 15.00 8.05
C ARG A 139 18.52 13.54 8.06
N THR A 140 18.45 12.93 9.25
CA THR A 140 17.93 11.57 9.44
C THR A 140 16.48 11.44 8.98
N THR A 141 15.65 12.48 9.13
CA THR A 141 14.24 12.44 8.68
C THR A 141 14.06 12.62 7.18
N LEU A 142 14.94 13.37 6.51
CA LEU A 142 14.96 13.51 5.05
C LEU A 142 15.39 12.21 4.37
N ASP A 143 16.45 11.58 4.87
CA ASP A 143 16.98 10.33 4.34
C ASP A 143 15.93 9.22 4.49
N CYS A 144 15.27 9.10 5.65
CA CYS A 144 14.15 8.17 5.83
C CYS A 144 12.98 8.40 4.86
N MET A 145 12.70 9.65 4.47
CA MET A 145 11.64 9.93 3.48
C MET A 145 12.04 9.48 2.08
N ARG A 146 13.32 9.59 1.71
CA ARG A 146 13.83 9.07 0.43
C ARG A 146 13.79 7.55 0.42
N ASP A 147 14.26 6.91 1.48
CA ASP A 147 14.18 5.46 1.64
C ASP A 147 12.72 4.97 1.54
N ALA A 148 11.76 5.70 2.11
CA ALA A 148 10.35 5.37 2.00
C ALA A 148 9.84 5.45 0.55
N VAL A 149 10.28 6.44 -0.24
CA VAL A 149 9.96 6.52 -1.67
C VAL A 149 10.55 5.31 -2.40
N ASP A 150 11.82 4.99 -2.18
CA ASP A 150 12.48 3.85 -2.83
C ASP A 150 11.79 2.52 -2.51
N LEU A 151 11.38 2.30 -1.26
CA LEU A 151 10.61 1.10 -0.88
C LEU A 151 9.24 1.03 -1.56
N LEU A 152 8.58 2.17 -1.76
CA LEU A 152 7.30 2.23 -2.48
C LEU A 152 7.46 1.99 -3.98
N LEU A 153 8.56 2.45 -4.59
CA LEU A 153 8.86 2.18 -6.00
C LEU A 153 9.20 0.71 -6.24
N LYS A 154 9.95 0.08 -5.33
CA LYS A 154 10.17 -1.38 -5.34
C LYS A 154 8.88 -2.17 -5.19
N ALA A 155 8.03 -1.79 -4.23
CA ALA A 155 6.72 -2.40 -4.05
C ALA A 155 5.85 -2.26 -5.31
N ALA A 156 5.86 -1.08 -5.94
CA ALA A 156 5.21 -0.85 -7.21
C ALA A 156 5.81 -1.76 -8.31
N GLY A 157 7.13 -1.91 -8.40
CA GLY A 157 7.79 -2.80 -9.36
C GLY A 157 7.30 -4.25 -9.28
N HIS A 158 7.24 -4.80 -8.06
CA HIS A 158 6.69 -6.14 -7.83
C HIS A 158 5.22 -6.25 -8.25
N LEU A 159 4.38 -5.25 -7.94
CA LEU A 159 2.96 -5.23 -8.33
C LEU A 159 2.81 -5.14 -9.85
N ASN A 160 3.62 -4.30 -10.49
CA ASN A 160 3.62 -4.10 -11.93
C ASN A 160 3.93 -5.42 -12.65
N PHE A 161 4.97 -6.12 -12.22
CA PHE A 161 5.30 -7.44 -12.76
C PHE A 161 4.17 -8.46 -12.50
N CYS A 162 3.54 -8.45 -11.32
CA CYS A 162 2.39 -9.31 -11.06
C CYS A 162 1.23 -9.05 -12.05
N VAL A 163 0.86 -7.79 -12.25
CA VAL A 163 -0.27 -7.37 -13.08
C VAL A 163 -0.03 -7.63 -14.56
N HIS A 164 1.19 -7.37 -15.06
CA HIS A 164 1.47 -7.39 -16.49
C HIS A 164 2.14 -8.69 -16.98
N ASP A 165 2.90 -9.39 -16.12
CA ASP A 165 3.62 -10.60 -16.53
C ASP A 165 3.03 -11.88 -15.94
N VAL A 166 2.46 -11.83 -14.73
CA VAL A 166 2.07 -13.04 -14.02
C VAL A 166 0.59 -13.35 -14.22
N ILE A 167 -0.29 -12.38 -13.95
CA ILE A 167 -1.74 -12.55 -14.06
C ILE A 167 -2.19 -12.88 -15.49
N PRO A 168 -1.66 -12.25 -16.57
CA PRO A 168 -2.08 -12.57 -17.92
C PRO A 168 -1.69 -13.99 -18.37
N ARG A 169 -0.67 -14.58 -17.73
CA ARG A 169 -0.20 -15.95 -18.01
C ARG A 169 -0.94 -17.02 -17.21
N LEU A 170 -1.84 -16.62 -16.30
CA LEU A 170 -2.65 -17.56 -15.54
C LEU A 170 -3.70 -18.24 -16.43
N PRO A 171 -3.87 -19.57 -16.30
CA PRO A 171 -5.05 -20.25 -16.85
C PRO A 171 -6.36 -19.63 -16.31
N PRO A 172 -7.43 -19.53 -17.13
CA PRO A 172 -8.69 -18.90 -16.72
C PRO A 172 -9.30 -19.52 -15.46
N ASP A 173 -9.24 -20.85 -15.34
CA ASP A 173 -9.74 -21.61 -14.19
C ASP A 173 -9.02 -21.29 -12.87
N VAL A 174 -7.75 -20.87 -12.95
CA VAL A 174 -6.98 -20.42 -11.79
C VAL A 174 -7.28 -18.96 -11.48
N LYS A 175 -7.41 -18.12 -12.52
CA LYS A 175 -7.71 -16.69 -12.38
C LYS A 175 -9.06 -16.45 -11.68
N ASP A 176 -10.08 -17.23 -12.03
CA ASP A 176 -11.42 -17.14 -11.44
C ASP A 176 -11.45 -17.61 -9.98
N LYS A 177 -10.50 -18.46 -9.59
CA LYS A 177 -10.33 -18.95 -8.22
C LYS A 177 -9.43 -18.06 -7.36
N LEU A 178 -8.82 -17.02 -7.93
CA LEU A 178 -8.01 -16.09 -7.15
C LEU A 178 -8.87 -15.41 -6.08
N PRO A 179 -8.35 -15.26 -4.85
CA PRO A 179 -9.03 -14.49 -3.82
C PRO A 179 -9.39 -13.09 -4.30
N SER A 180 -10.52 -12.55 -3.81
CA SER A 180 -11.07 -11.26 -4.26
C SER A 180 -10.09 -10.07 -4.14
N ASP A 181 -9.12 -10.16 -3.25
CA ASP A 181 -8.06 -9.19 -2.98
C ASP A 181 -6.74 -9.48 -3.73
N MET A 182 -6.68 -10.54 -4.53
CA MET A 182 -5.57 -10.90 -5.45
C MET A 182 -5.95 -10.76 -6.93
N GLN A 183 -7.16 -10.28 -7.19
CA GLN A 183 -7.61 -9.97 -8.54
C GLN A 183 -6.74 -8.88 -9.17
N GLY A 184 -6.50 -8.97 -10.48
CA GLY A 184 -5.59 -8.06 -11.19
C GLY A 184 -5.92 -6.59 -10.99
N SER A 185 -7.20 -6.24 -11.02
CA SER A 185 -7.69 -4.89 -10.73
C SER A 185 -7.37 -4.39 -9.32
N VAL A 186 -7.37 -5.29 -8.32
CA VAL A 186 -7.00 -4.94 -6.95
C VAL A 186 -5.50 -4.70 -6.85
N LEU A 187 -4.69 -5.56 -7.47
CA LEU A 187 -3.24 -5.40 -7.49
C LEU A 187 -2.80 -4.15 -8.25
N GLU A 188 -3.45 -3.86 -9.37
CA GLU A 188 -3.22 -2.62 -10.14
C GLU A 188 -3.67 -1.38 -9.36
N SER A 189 -4.77 -1.46 -8.60
CA SER A 189 -5.16 -0.38 -7.69
C SER A 189 -4.11 -0.12 -6.62
N ILE A 190 -3.55 -1.18 -6.01
CA ILE A 190 -2.48 -1.06 -5.00
C ILE A 190 -1.20 -0.52 -5.63
N LEU A 191 -0.90 -0.87 -6.89
CA LEU A 191 0.25 -0.37 -7.64
C LEU A 191 0.21 1.16 -7.72
N TYR A 192 -0.91 1.70 -8.22
CA TYR A 192 -1.10 3.13 -8.31
C TYR A 192 -1.21 3.80 -6.94
N GLN A 193 -1.75 3.10 -5.93
CA GLN A 193 -1.73 3.59 -4.54
C GLN A 193 -0.29 3.75 -4.03
N ALA A 194 0.60 2.79 -4.28
CA ALA A 194 2.00 2.88 -3.85
C ALA A 194 2.72 4.07 -4.50
N LEU A 195 2.51 4.27 -5.81
CA LEU A 195 3.04 5.44 -6.54
C LEU A 195 2.47 6.75 -5.98
N ALA A 196 1.16 6.82 -5.73
CA ALA A 196 0.52 8.00 -5.14
C ALA A 196 1.09 8.35 -3.76
N MET A 197 1.36 7.33 -2.94
CA MET A 197 1.95 7.52 -1.62
C MET A 197 3.42 7.96 -1.71
N GLY A 198 4.18 7.44 -2.69
CA GLY A 198 5.52 7.93 -2.99
C GLY A 198 5.51 9.42 -3.37
N THR A 199 4.53 9.83 -4.20
CA THR A 199 4.32 11.23 -4.53
C THR A 199 3.87 12.05 -3.32
N GLU A 200 3.06 11.52 -2.40
CA GLU A 200 2.68 12.20 -1.14
C GLU A 200 3.92 12.57 -0.31
N VAL A 201 4.89 11.65 -0.22
CA VAL A 201 6.18 11.90 0.43
C VAL A 201 6.97 12.98 -0.30
N GLN A 202 7.03 12.94 -1.64
CA GLN A 202 7.69 13.98 -2.44
C GLN A 202 7.03 15.36 -2.27
N VAL A 203 5.70 15.44 -2.17
CA VAL A 203 4.99 16.69 -1.85
C VAL A 203 5.40 17.17 -0.45
N GLY A 204 5.46 16.27 0.54
CA GLY A 204 5.94 16.59 1.89
C GLY A 204 7.37 17.14 1.90
N LEU A 205 8.28 16.53 1.13
CA LEU A 205 9.65 17.01 0.94
C LEU A 205 9.68 18.40 0.28
N ALA A 206 8.88 18.60 -0.77
CA ALA A 206 8.78 19.88 -1.45
C ALA A 206 8.22 20.98 -0.54
N VAL A 207 7.25 20.68 0.32
CA VAL A 207 6.71 21.62 1.32
C VAL A 207 7.81 22.12 2.26
N GLN A 208 8.70 21.23 2.70
CA GLN A 208 9.80 21.54 3.63
C GLN A 208 11.00 22.21 2.95
N SER A 209 11.13 22.07 1.62
CA SER A 209 12.23 22.64 0.85
C SER A 209 11.99 24.12 0.54
N GLN A 210 13.00 24.95 0.85
CA GLN A 210 13.04 26.36 0.46
C GLN A 210 13.28 26.54 -1.05
N ASN A 211 13.89 25.54 -1.71
CA ASN A 211 14.24 25.59 -3.12
C ASN A 211 13.10 25.09 -4.05
N ALA A 212 12.09 24.42 -3.50
CA ALA A 212 10.97 23.93 -4.28
C ALA A 212 10.03 25.09 -4.66
N THR A 213 9.94 25.38 -5.96
CA THR A 213 9.04 26.41 -6.48
C THR A 213 7.57 26.01 -6.35
N LEU A 214 6.65 26.98 -6.44
CA LEU A 214 5.21 26.68 -6.46
C LEU A 214 4.83 25.78 -7.64
N SER A 215 5.46 25.95 -8.80
CA SER A 215 5.22 25.11 -9.97
C SER A 215 5.56 23.64 -9.70
N VAL A 216 6.67 23.37 -9.00
CA VAL A 216 7.05 22.01 -8.58
C VAL A 216 6.02 21.44 -7.61
N LYS A 217 5.60 22.22 -6.60
CA LYS A 217 4.60 21.78 -5.62
C LYS A 217 3.25 21.48 -6.26
N ARG A 218 2.78 22.34 -7.18
CA ARG A 218 1.56 22.11 -7.97
C ARG A 218 1.67 20.84 -8.81
N ARG A 219 2.77 20.67 -9.55
CA ARG A 219 3.00 19.49 -10.38
C ARG A 219 2.91 18.21 -9.55
N LEU A 220 3.67 18.10 -8.46
CA LEU A 220 3.65 16.92 -7.60
C LEU A 220 2.25 16.65 -7.00
N ALA A 221 1.52 17.69 -6.58
CA ALA A 221 0.17 17.51 -6.07
C ALA A 221 -0.83 17.03 -7.15
N CYS A 222 -0.69 17.50 -8.40
CA CYS A 222 -1.51 17.06 -9.53
C CYS A 222 -1.15 15.63 -9.97
N GLU A 223 0.14 15.24 -9.93
CA GLU A 223 0.57 13.86 -10.16
C GLU A 223 0.01 12.92 -9.09
N GLN A 224 0.06 13.31 -7.80
CA GLN A 224 -0.54 12.55 -6.70
C GLN A 224 -2.04 12.30 -6.93
N LEU A 225 -2.78 13.36 -7.31
CA LEU A 225 -4.20 13.25 -7.67
C LEU A 225 -4.42 12.28 -8.83
N SER A 226 -3.58 12.35 -9.86
CA SER A 226 -3.66 11.50 -11.04
C SER A 226 -3.45 10.02 -10.70
N PHE A 227 -2.46 9.71 -9.84
CA PHE A 227 -2.25 8.33 -9.38
C PHE A 227 -3.42 7.80 -8.56
N PHE A 228 -3.97 8.57 -7.61
CA PHE A 228 -5.16 8.13 -6.86
C PHE A 228 -6.40 7.97 -7.76
N THR A 229 -6.52 8.79 -8.79
CA THR A 229 -7.59 8.66 -9.80
C THR A 229 -7.46 7.34 -10.56
N LYS A 230 -6.26 7.00 -11.04
CA LYS A 230 -5.98 5.70 -11.66
C LYS A 230 -6.28 4.54 -10.70
N ALA A 231 -5.80 4.63 -9.45
CA ALA A 231 -6.05 3.61 -8.43
C ALA A 231 -7.55 3.37 -8.17
N TYR A 232 -8.35 4.45 -8.16
CA TYR A 232 -9.80 4.38 -7.97
C TYR A 232 -10.50 3.70 -9.14
N PHE A 233 -10.17 4.08 -10.38
CA PHE A 233 -10.79 3.52 -11.58
C PHE A 233 -10.55 2.01 -11.71
N CYS A 234 -9.38 1.52 -11.32
CA CYS A 234 -9.09 0.08 -11.28
C CYS A 234 -10.12 -0.71 -10.47
N LEU A 235 -10.69 -0.13 -9.39
CA LEU A 235 -11.64 -0.84 -8.53
C LEU A 235 -13.12 -0.60 -8.89
N SER A 236 -13.44 0.45 -9.65
CA SER A 236 -14.83 0.88 -9.85
C SER A 236 -15.64 -0.04 -10.78
N GLU A 237 -14.99 -0.99 -11.45
CA GLU A 237 -15.60 -1.86 -12.47
C GLU A 237 -16.11 -3.23 -11.95
N ALA A 238 -16.02 -3.56 -10.64
CA ALA A 238 -16.37 -4.91 -10.16
C ALA A 238 -17.07 -5.00 -8.79
N ASP A 239 -18.07 -5.90 -8.71
CA ASP A 239 -18.98 -6.14 -7.56
C ASP A 239 -18.31 -6.68 -6.27
N ASN A 240 -19.07 -6.70 -5.17
CA ASN A 240 -18.74 -6.22 -3.84
C ASN A 240 -18.19 -7.25 -2.82
N GLY A 241 -16.88 -7.18 -2.51
CA GLY A 241 -16.27 -7.80 -1.32
C GLY A 241 -15.92 -6.79 -0.20
N GLY A 242 -15.90 -7.22 1.07
CA GLY A 242 -15.67 -6.33 2.23
C GLY A 242 -14.31 -5.60 2.23
N ALA A 243 -13.22 -6.29 1.89
CA ALA A 243 -11.88 -5.69 1.80
C ALA A 243 -11.79 -4.63 0.68
N ARG A 244 -12.44 -4.90 -0.47
CA ARG A 244 -12.52 -3.97 -1.60
C ARG A 244 -13.26 -2.68 -1.21
N LYS A 245 -14.35 -2.79 -0.43
CA LYS A 245 -15.08 -1.61 0.09
C LYS A 245 -14.21 -0.74 1.00
N LYS A 246 -13.40 -1.35 1.87
CA LYS A 246 -12.48 -0.59 2.73
C LYS A 246 -11.38 0.09 1.93
N GLN A 247 -10.79 -0.59 0.93
CA GLN A 247 -9.82 0.02 0.02
C GLN A 247 -10.43 1.19 -0.76
N LEU A 248 -11.65 1.03 -1.30
CA LEU A 248 -12.34 2.11 -2.03
C LEU A 248 -12.58 3.33 -1.14
N SER A 249 -12.95 3.11 0.13
CA SER A 249 -13.11 4.18 1.12
C SER A 249 -11.79 4.90 1.40
N PHE A 250 -10.67 4.16 1.47
CA PHE A 250 -9.32 4.74 1.60
C PHE A 250 -8.96 5.60 0.38
N LEU A 251 -9.16 5.07 -0.83
CA LEU A 251 -8.85 5.78 -2.06
C LEU A 251 -9.71 7.04 -2.20
N LYS A 252 -10.99 7.01 -1.83
CA LYS A 252 -11.84 8.20 -1.80
C LYS A 252 -11.27 9.26 -0.86
N TRP A 253 -10.90 8.88 0.36
CA TRP A 253 -10.29 9.81 1.32
C TRP A 253 -9.02 10.45 0.75
N LYS A 254 -8.08 9.63 0.26
CA LYS A 254 -6.80 10.12 -0.25
C LYS A 254 -6.90 10.89 -1.56
N HIS A 255 -7.83 10.53 -2.44
CA HIS A 255 -8.15 11.30 -3.62
C HIS A 255 -8.61 12.72 -3.26
N LEU A 256 -9.50 12.86 -2.28
CA LEU A 256 -9.98 14.18 -1.82
C LEU A 256 -8.85 15.02 -1.21
N GLU A 257 -7.98 14.41 -0.39
CA GLU A 257 -6.78 15.08 0.14
C GLU A 257 -5.84 15.57 -0.98
N ALA A 258 -5.53 14.71 -1.95
CA ALA A 258 -4.67 15.06 -3.08
C ALA A 258 -5.30 16.16 -3.95
N LYS A 259 -6.61 16.10 -4.19
CA LYS A 259 -7.36 17.11 -4.95
C LYS A 259 -7.35 18.47 -4.24
N ALA A 260 -7.53 18.49 -2.92
CA ALA A 260 -7.40 19.70 -2.13
C ALA A 260 -5.99 20.32 -2.24
N GLY A 261 -4.94 19.49 -2.14
CA GLY A 261 -3.56 19.93 -2.32
C GLY A 261 -3.27 20.50 -3.71
N ALA A 262 -3.81 19.87 -4.76
CA ALA A 262 -3.67 20.32 -6.15
C ALA A 262 -4.33 21.69 -6.37
N TYR A 263 -5.57 21.87 -5.92
CA TYR A 263 -6.26 23.16 -6.00
C TYR A 263 -5.59 24.24 -5.16
N TYR A 264 -5.11 23.91 -3.96
CA TYR A 264 -4.39 24.87 -3.13
C TYR A 264 -3.14 25.44 -3.81
N TYR A 265 -2.29 24.58 -4.39
CA TYR A 265 -1.12 25.06 -5.11
C TYR A 265 -1.46 25.71 -6.44
N HIS A 266 -2.55 25.30 -7.10
CA HIS A 266 -3.03 25.98 -8.28
C HIS A 266 -3.51 27.40 -7.96
N ALA A 267 -4.28 27.57 -6.88
CA ALA A 267 -4.74 28.86 -6.37
C ALA A 267 -3.56 29.79 -6.07
N LEU A 268 -2.52 29.30 -5.39
CA LEU A 268 -1.31 30.10 -5.10
C LEU A 268 -0.56 30.59 -6.35
N ILE A 269 -0.70 29.89 -7.48
CA ILE A 269 -0.11 30.33 -8.75
C ILE A 269 -1.01 31.37 -9.42
N LEU A 270 -2.33 31.11 -9.47
CA LEU A 270 -3.31 32.06 -10.02
C LEU A 270 -3.32 33.40 -9.27
N ASP A 271 -3.14 33.36 -7.95
CA ASP A 271 -3.09 34.53 -7.07
C ASP A 271 -1.90 35.47 -7.38
N LYS A 272 -0.88 34.97 -8.10
CA LYS A 272 0.24 35.79 -8.59
C LYS A 272 -0.03 36.46 -9.94
N GLY A 273 -1.17 36.15 -10.57
CA GLY A 273 -1.62 36.84 -11.78
C GLY A 273 -1.87 38.32 -11.50
N THR A 274 -1.86 39.12 -12.57
CA THR A 274 -2.10 40.57 -12.51
C THR A 274 -3.53 40.95 -12.87
N GLU A 275 -4.29 40.02 -13.44
CA GLU A 275 -5.67 40.26 -13.90
C GLU A 275 -6.68 39.96 -12.78
N PRO A 276 -7.75 40.77 -12.63
CA PRO A 276 -8.80 40.53 -11.64
C PRO A 276 -9.42 39.12 -11.72
N SER A 277 -9.67 38.63 -12.94
CA SER A 277 -10.15 37.28 -13.23
C SER A 277 -9.25 36.17 -12.65
N SER A 278 -7.93 36.41 -12.58
CA SER A 278 -6.97 35.48 -11.98
C SER A 278 -7.15 35.40 -10.47
N HIS A 279 -7.45 36.52 -9.82
CA HIS A 279 -7.74 36.57 -8.39
C HIS A 279 -9.09 35.90 -8.05
N VAL A 280 -10.13 36.12 -8.84
CA VAL A 280 -11.42 35.41 -8.69
C VAL A 280 -11.23 33.91 -8.83
N SER A 281 -10.52 33.47 -9.88
CA SER A 281 -10.17 32.07 -10.09
C SER A 281 -9.36 31.47 -8.93
N ALA A 282 -8.41 32.24 -8.38
CA ALA A 282 -7.63 31.82 -7.23
C ALA A 282 -8.50 31.62 -5.98
N VAL A 283 -9.43 32.53 -5.70
CA VAL A 283 -10.35 32.41 -4.56
C VAL A 283 -11.27 31.21 -4.72
N CYS A 284 -11.83 30.99 -5.91
CA CYS A 284 -12.64 29.79 -6.21
C CYS A 284 -11.85 28.50 -5.94
N CYS A 285 -10.57 28.45 -6.33
CA CYS A 285 -9.71 27.31 -6.06
C CYS A 285 -9.40 27.15 -4.55
N PHE A 286 -9.20 28.23 -3.80
CA PHE A 286 -9.00 28.14 -2.35
C PHE A 286 -10.24 27.62 -1.62
N ILE A 287 -11.43 28.09 -1.99
CA ILE A 287 -12.71 27.60 -1.44
C ILE A 287 -12.88 26.12 -1.78
N ALA A 288 -12.71 25.73 -3.04
CA ALA A 288 -12.79 24.33 -3.44
C ALA A 288 -11.78 23.44 -2.69
N ALA A 289 -10.54 23.91 -2.49
CA ALA A 289 -9.54 23.19 -1.70
C ALA A 289 -9.98 23.01 -0.24
N GLN A 290 -10.60 24.02 0.36
CA GLN A 290 -11.12 23.96 1.73
C GLN A 290 -12.28 22.95 1.84
N ASP A 291 -13.24 22.99 0.90
CA ASP A 291 -14.38 22.09 0.88
C ASP A 291 -13.97 20.64 0.67
N LEU A 292 -13.03 20.39 -0.27
CA LEU A 292 -12.46 19.07 -0.51
C LEU A 292 -11.73 18.53 0.73
N LEU A 293 -11.00 19.39 1.46
CA LEU A 293 -10.34 19.00 2.71
C LEU A 293 -11.35 18.70 3.82
N ALA A 294 -12.47 19.43 3.88
CA ALA A 294 -13.54 19.14 4.83
C ALA A 294 -14.24 17.81 4.49
N GLU A 295 -14.47 17.53 3.20
CA GLU A 295 -15.02 16.25 2.74
C GLU A 295 -14.04 15.09 2.96
N SER A 296 -12.74 15.31 2.77
CA SER A 296 -11.72 14.27 3.00
C SER A 296 -11.72 13.79 4.45
N ASN A 297 -11.94 14.70 5.42
CA ASN A 297 -12.09 14.33 6.83
C ASN A 297 -13.30 13.41 7.07
N LYS A 298 -14.43 13.64 6.39
CA LYS A 298 -15.61 12.76 6.47
C LYS A 298 -15.31 11.39 5.83
N ALA A 299 -14.61 11.37 4.70
CA ALA A 299 -14.19 10.15 4.04
C ALA A 299 -13.18 9.33 4.90
N CYS A 300 -12.27 10.01 5.60
CA CYS A 300 -11.35 9.39 6.57
C CYS A 300 -12.12 8.65 7.67
N LEU A 301 -13.12 9.32 8.27
CA LEU A 301 -13.97 8.70 9.29
C LEU A 301 -14.71 7.47 8.74
N THR A 302 -15.23 7.57 7.51
CA THR A 302 -15.89 6.45 6.83
C THR A 302 -14.94 5.25 6.67
N PHE A 303 -13.70 5.49 6.23
CA PHE A 303 -12.67 4.46 6.13
C PHE A 303 -12.31 3.83 7.49
N CYS A 304 -12.16 4.66 8.52
CA CYS A 304 -11.83 4.20 9.87
C CYS A 304 -12.91 3.31 10.48
N LEU A 305 -14.18 3.65 10.24
CA LEU A 305 -15.34 2.89 10.73
C LEU A 305 -15.62 1.62 9.90
N ALA A 306 -15.13 1.54 8.65
CA ALA A 306 -15.23 0.33 7.84
C ALA A 306 -14.39 -0.81 8.44
N HIS A 307 -14.92 -2.04 8.41
CA HIS A 307 -14.25 -3.20 8.99
C HIS A 307 -13.00 -3.61 8.19
N PRO A 308 -11.92 -4.03 8.87
CA PRO A 308 -11.74 -4.01 10.33
C PRO A 308 -11.52 -2.59 10.85
N ILE A 309 -12.12 -2.22 11.99
CA ILE A 309 -12.08 -0.84 12.51
C ILE A 309 -10.64 -0.36 12.71
N THR A 310 -10.33 0.84 12.22
CA THR A 310 -9.02 1.50 12.33
C THR A 310 -9.18 2.90 12.91
N ARG A 311 -8.07 3.53 13.33
CA ARG A 311 -8.02 4.94 13.72
C ARG A 311 -7.19 5.72 12.70
N ALA A 312 -7.56 6.97 12.48
CA ALA A 312 -6.78 7.89 11.66
C ALA A 312 -5.51 8.28 12.41
N THR A 313 -4.37 8.28 11.71
CA THR A 313 -3.14 8.87 12.24
C THR A 313 -3.26 10.40 12.26
N PRO A 314 -2.63 11.11 13.22
CA PRO A 314 -2.49 12.55 13.15
C PRO A 314 -1.91 13.01 11.80
N PRO A 315 -2.34 14.16 11.24
CA PRO A 315 -1.79 14.66 9.99
C PRO A 315 -0.28 14.86 10.07
N TRP A 316 0.43 14.35 9.08
CA TRP A 316 1.88 14.46 8.94
C TRP A 316 2.24 14.97 7.54
N GLY A 317 3.54 15.25 7.29
CA GLY A 317 4.03 15.62 5.97
C GLY A 317 3.26 16.77 5.31
N ALA A 318 2.86 16.59 4.05
CA ALA A 318 2.07 17.54 3.28
C ALA A 318 0.69 17.81 3.92
N MET A 319 0.03 16.79 4.46
CA MET A 319 -1.30 16.93 5.06
C MET A 319 -1.29 17.84 6.27
N LYS A 320 -0.25 17.80 7.10
CA LYS A 320 -0.09 18.76 8.22
C LYS A 320 -0.03 20.21 7.72
N HIS A 321 0.65 20.45 6.59
CA HIS A 321 0.72 21.78 5.99
C HIS A 321 -0.64 22.22 5.44
N PHE A 322 -1.34 21.35 4.72
CA PHE A 322 -2.64 21.64 4.13
C PHE A 322 -3.71 21.95 5.18
N HIS A 323 -3.82 21.13 6.23
CA HIS A 323 -4.75 21.36 7.34
C HIS A 323 -4.54 22.70 8.04
N LYS A 324 -3.30 23.21 8.06
CA LYS A 324 -2.99 24.52 8.64
C LYS A 324 -3.25 25.66 7.65
N LYS A 325 -2.87 25.49 6.38
CA LYS A 325 -2.76 26.61 5.43
C LYS A 325 -3.98 26.80 4.54
N ILE A 326 -4.67 25.73 4.17
CA ILE A 326 -5.82 25.83 3.26
C ILE A 326 -6.94 26.66 3.89
N PRO A 327 -7.41 26.39 5.14
CA PRO A 327 -8.51 27.16 5.72
C PRO A 327 -8.15 28.64 5.96
N ASP A 328 -6.92 28.90 6.42
CA ASP A 328 -6.39 30.25 6.64
C ASP A 328 -6.35 31.05 5.34
N MET A 329 -5.81 30.46 4.26
CA MET A 329 -5.70 31.13 2.98
C MET A 329 -7.07 31.34 2.32
N ALA A 330 -7.98 30.36 2.39
CA ALA A 330 -9.34 30.49 1.87
C ALA A 330 -10.10 31.63 2.56
N SER A 331 -10.07 31.69 3.90
CA SER A 331 -10.71 32.77 4.65
C SER A 331 -10.10 34.13 4.31
N LYS A 332 -8.76 34.24 4.34
CA LYS A 332 -8.06 35.51 4.09
C LYS A 332 -8.32 36.03 2.67
N LYS A 333 -8.26 35.16 1.67
CA LYS A 333 -8.41 35.54 0.26
C LYS A 333 -9.85 35.85 -0.10
N SER A 334 -10.82 35.14 0.48
CA SER A 334 -12.25 35.47 0.32
C SER A 334 -12.57 36.85 0.88
N GLN A 335 -12.01 37.22 2.03
CA GLN A 335 -12.19 38.56 2.60
C GLN A 335 -11.49 39.64 1.78
N MET A 336 -10.28 39.36 1.29
CA MET A 336 -9.49 40.32 0.51
C MET A 336 -10.13 40.69 -0.84
N TYR A 337 -10.82 39.74 -1.46
CA TYR A 337 -11.43 39.91 -2.78
C TYR A 337 -12.97 39.88 -2.75
N ALA A 338 -13.59 40.15 -1.59
CA ALA A 338 -15.05 40.12 -1.41
C ALA A 338 -15.77 41.00 -2.45
N ASP A 339 -15.33 42.26 -2.59
CA ASP A 339 -15.93 43.21 -3.54
C ASP A 339 -15.83 42.73 -5.00
N LEU A 340 -14.76 42.00 -5.34
CA LEU A 340 -14.52 41.47 -6.68
C LEU A 340 -15.41 40.25 -6.96
N LEU A 341 -15.64 39.40 -5.95
CA LEU A 341 -16.55 38.26 -6.02
C LEU A 341 -18.02 38.68 -6.15
N ASP A 342 -18.39 39.83 -5.58
CA ASP A 342 -19.75 40.38 -5.70
C ASP A 342 -20.01 40.96 -7.11
N GLN A 343 -18.95 41.34 -7.83
CA GLN A 343 -19.02 41.93 -9.17
C GLN A 343 -18.91 40.91 -10.30
N GLU A 344 -18.03 39.91 -10.16
CA GLU A 344 -17.90 38.81 -11.11
C GLU A 344 -18.78 37.63 -10.67
N ASN A 345 -19.75 37.21 -11.50
CA ASN A 345 -20.46 35.95 -11.26
C ASN A 345 -19.44 34.81 -11.09
N LEU A 346 -19.55 34.05 -9.99
CA LEU A 346 -18.68 32.91 -9.68
C LEU A 346 -18.42 32.07 -10.93
N GLN A 347 -17.21 32.21 -11.48
CA GLN A 347 -16.78 31.45 -12.65
C GLN A 347 -16.70 29.97 -12.28
N SER A 348 -16.94 29.11 -13.27
CA SER A 348 -16.76 27.66 -13.10
C SER A 348 -15.36 27.35 -12.56
N LEU A 349 -15.28 26.48 -11.55
CA LEU A 349 -14.02 26.09 -10.92
C LEU A 349 -12.98 25.73 -12.01
N PRO A 350 -11.80 26.39 -12.04
CA PRO A 350 -10.79 26.14 -13.06
C PRO A 350 -10.39 24.67 -13.12
N HIS A 351 -10.12 24.19 -14.33
CA HIS A 351 -9.56 22.85 -14.52
C HIS A 351 -8.13 22.79 -13.99
N LEU A 352 -7.81 21.71 -13.27
CA LEU A 352 -6.45 21.45 -12.84
C LEU A 352 -5.58 21.08 -14.06
N PRO A 353 -4.32 21.53 -14.10
CA PRO A 353 -3.40 21.11 -15.15
C PRO A 353 -3.04 19.62 -15.03
N GLU A 354 -2.92 18.96 -16.17
CA GLU A 354 -2.41 17.59 -16.26
C GLU A 354 -0.89 17.60 -16.49
N PHE A 355 -0.20 16.63 -15.89
CA PHE A 355 1.24 16.48 -16.02
C PHE A 355 1.59 15.02 -16.30
N GLU A 356 2.74 14.82 -16.96
CA GLU A 356 3.34 13.51 -17.07
C GLU A 356 3.72 12.98 -15.69
N LEU A 357 3.41 11.71 -15.43
CA LEU A 357 3.68 11.05 -14.15
C LEU A 357 5.18 10.75 -14.04
N SER A 358 5.83 11.35 -13.05
CA SER A 358 7.28 11.26 -12.90
C SER A 358 7.74 9.99 -12.19
N LEU A 359 6.98 9.49 -11.22
CA LEU A 359 7.27 8.20 -10.59
C LEU A 359 6.83 7.05 -11.48
N LYS A 360 7.69 6.04 -11.59
CA LYS A 360 7.42 4.78 -12.28
C LYS A 360 7.73 3.63 -11.34
N PRO A 361 7.06 2.48 -11.49
CA PRO A 361 7.47 1.26 -10.79
C PRO A 361 8.95 0.99 -11.07
N ASP A 362 9.69 0.52 -10.07
CA ASP A 362 11.05 0.04 -10.32
C ASP A 362 10.99 -1.18 -11.24
N ASP A 363 12.01 -1.32 -12.09
CA ASP A 363 12.16 -2.52 -12.89
C ASP A 363 12.35 -3.71 -11.94
N TYR A 364 11.52 -4.74 -12.14
CA TYR A 364 11.58 -5.97 -11.36
C TYR A 364 11.88 -7.15 -12.26
N GLU A 365 12.95 -7.85 -11.95
CA GLU A 365 13.33 -9.10 -12.59
C GLU A 365 13.18 -10.26 -11.60
N LEU A 366 12.75 -11.42 -12.12
CA LEU A 366 12.72 -12.64 -11.33
C LEU A 366 14.13 -13.00 -10.88
N PRO A 367 14.32 -13.42 -9.61
CA PRO A 367 15.61 -13.90 -9.17
C PRO A 367 16.00 -15.17 -9.94
N GLN A 368 17.31 -15.40 -10.02
CA GLN A 368 17.84 -16.65 -10.58
C GLN A 368 17.32 -17.85 -9.78
N LEU A 369 17.23 -18.99 -10.46
CA LEU A 369 16.85 -20.24 -9.82
C LEU A 369 17.84 -20.61 -8.72
N ASP A 370 17.33 -21.20 -7.64
CA ASP A 370 18.21 -21.71 -6.60
C ASP A 370 19.14 -22.80 -7.18
N PRO A 371 20.45 -22.79 -6.91
CA PRO A 371 21.39 -23.78 -7.44
C PRO A 371 21.03 -25.23 -7.15
N MET A 372 20.20 -25.52 -6.13
CA MET A 372 19.63 -26.85 -5.89
C MET A 372 18.87 -27.41 -7.12
N TRP A 373 18.41 -26.55 -8.02
CA TRP A 373 17.81 -26.89 -9.31
C TRP A 373 18.81 -27.18 -10.43
N ASP A 374 20.12 -27.17 -10.17
CA ASP A 374 21.21 -27.54 -11.10
C ASP A 374 22.01 -28.78 -10.62
N PHE A 375 21.87 -29.19 -9.36
CA PHE A 375 22.63 -30.29 -8.72
C PHE A 375 22.26 -31.74 -9.13
N GLY A 376 21.73 -31.97 -10.33
CA GLY A 376 21.61 -33.32 -10.87
C GLY A 376 20.82 -33.40 -12.16
N ASN A 377 21.19 -34.26 -13.10
CA ASN A 377 20.26 -34.70 -14.13
C ASN A 377 19.15 -35.52 -13.46
N TRP A 378 18.17 -34.86 -12.82
CA TRP A 378 17.02 -35.56 -12.25
C TRP A 378 16.26 -36.14 -13.43
N LYS A 379 16.36 -37.46 -13.61
CA LYS A 379 15.44 -38.18 -14.49
C LYS A 379 14.04 -37.94 -13.93
N VAL A 380 13.36 -36.95 -14.49
CA VAL A 380 11.90 -36.92 -14.47
C VAL A 380 11.48 -38.32 -14.92
N PRO A 381 10.72 -39.09 -14.12
CA PRO A 381 10.22 -40.37 -14.57
C PRO A 381 9.58 -40.20 -15.96
N ASN A 382 9.81 -41.17 -16.84
CA ASN A 382 9.47 -41.11 -18.27
C ASN A 382 8.13 -40.41 -18.56
N PRO A 383 7.97 -39.66 -19.68
CA PRO A 383 6.78 -38.89 -20.02
C PRO A 383 5.44 -39.67 -20.11
N GLY A 384 5.47 -40.99 -19.92
CA GLY A 384 4.30 -41.88 -19.96
C GLY A 384 3.85 -42.44 -18.61
N GLN A 385 4.51 -42.12 -17.49
CA GLN A 385 4.06 -42.53 -16.15
C GLN A 385 4.10 -41.30 -15.23
N THR A 386 2.93 -40.94 -14.70
CA THR A 386 2.66 -39.83 -13.79
C THR A 386 2.93 -38.43 -14.35
N THR A 387 2.15 -38.06 -15.37
CA THR A 387 1.76 -36.64 -15.51
C THR A 387 1.25 -36.13 -14.16
N ILE A 388 1.55 -34.87 -13.81
CA ILE A 388 0.96 -34.19 -12.64
C ILE A 388 -0.57 -34.34 -12.62
N LYS A 389 -1.22 -34.47 -13.79
CA LYS A 389 -2.65 -34.84 -13.93
C LYS A 389 -3.04 -36.18 -13.29
N ALA A 390 -2.17 -37.19 -13.26
CA ALA A 390 -2.46 -38.51 -12.69
C ALA A 390 -2.35 -38.54 -11.16
N HIS A 391 -1.53 -37.68 -10.54
CA HIS A 391 -1.54 -37.45 -9.08
C HIS A 391 -2.57 -36.40 -8.65
N LEU A 392 -3.18 -35.73 -9.62
CA LEU A 392 -4.28 -34.81 -9.43
C LEU A 392 -5.62 -35.58 -9.51
N ASN A 393 -5.81 -36.51 -10.46
CA ASN A 393 -7.10 -37.17 -10.70
C ASN A 393 -7.50 -38.27 -9.70
N ASP A 394 -6.61 -38.71 -8.80
CA ASP A 394 -6.93 -39.80 -7.85
C ASP A 394 -7.49 -39.29 -6.51
N ASP A 395 -7.55 -37.97 -6.28
CA ASP A 395 -8.18 -37.38 -5.11
C ASP A 395 -9.10 -36.21 -5.54
N ASP A 396 -10.28 -36.53 -6.06
CA ASP A 396 -11.35 -35.55 -6.38
C ASP A 396 -11.78 -34.71 -5.15
N ASP A 397 -11.31 -35.04 -3.94
CA ASP A 397 -11.53 -34.30 -2.69
C ASP A 397 -10.31 -33.51 -2.15
N HIS A 398 -9.12 -33.56 -2.79
CA HIS A 398 -7.90 -32.93 -2.23
C HIS A 398 -7.19 -31.88 -3.10
N HIS A 399 -7.76 -31.53 -4.25
CA HIS A 399 -7.29 -30.41 -5.09
C HIS A 399 -7.20 -29.04 -4.39
N HIS A 400 -7.77 -28.92 -3.18
CA HIS A 400 -7.93 -27.66 -2.48
C HIS A 400 -6.89 -27.36 -1.39
N HIS A 401 -5.99 -28.28 -1.02
CA HIS A 401 -5.23 -28.12 0.24
C HIS A 401 -3.85 -27.44 0.15
N LEU A 402 -3.24 -27.35 -1.04
CA LEU A 402 -1.94 -26.67 -1.21
C LEU A 402 -1.96 -25.16 -1.04
N PHE A 403 -3.13 -24.58 -1.34
CA PHE A 403 -3.30 -23.14 -1.48
C PHE A 403 -4.57 -22.64 -0.78
N GLN A 404 -5.11 -23.42 0.17
CA GLN A 404 -5.98 -22.82 1.18
C GLN A 404 -5.18 -21.69 1.83
N LEU A 405 -5.81 -20.52 1.90
CA LEU A 405 -5.27 -19.35 2.57
C LEU A 405 -6.23 -19.11 3.73
N GLN A 406 -5.72 -19.07 4.96
CA GLN A 406 -6.55 -18.65 6.07
C GLN A 406 -6.91 -17.17 5.85
N THR A 407 -8.20 -16.86 5.96
CA THR A 407 -8.78 -15.51 5.81
C THR A 407 -8.46 -14.63 7.00
#